data_AF-A0A369JMM6-F1
#
_entry.id   AF-A0A369JMM6-F1
#
_cell.length_a   1.000
_cell.length_b   1.000
_cell.length_c   1.000
_cell.angle_alpha   90.00
_cell.angle_beta   90.00
_cell.angle_gamma   90.00
#
_symmetry.space_group_name_H-M   'P 1'
#
loop_
_entity.id
_entity.type
_entity.pdbx_description
1 polymer ?
#
loop_
_entity_poly.entity_id
_entity_poly.type
_entity_poly.pdbx_seq_one_letter_code
_entity_poly.pdbx_strand_id
1 'polypeptide(L)'
;MSLSTKQKAITYSDAVRAFNASDVQADLDDACRQLALSAVRLLDNFEYVAKQLHTIDLLGLTSPFKPQWISLRKDFRDLLWHFRSNAGIISGRLKMFCTVVLPLAARNSGGSRSHDEKIQVLRSYMSISADHAALTRNLVGNAIKFNHSLNAFHLDFSKFASQNAPSCQREMRALSQKLIDLENHIRQLYHANGKCTGLDVTHLAFSAFRLSGTSTRKTSRGRYSHQRLALNIPDLVSLGRLYEQLDLTRNEVAHAQYTAQVCHRKTDAITTAQTTMSTIVFDEMIAIESGLSLFLSIWSRLQCDCTDILQWLQNPRSHPEVPHAIISLLDGGHTLYATMADALDSCVMGIDPSHFTKP
;
A
#
# COMPACT_ATOMS: atom_id res chain seq x y z
N MET A 1 27.94 20.78 -4.20
CA MET A 1 28.05 20.40 -2.77
C MET A 1 26.70 19.84 -2.33
N SER A 2 26.55 18.51 -2.27
CA SER A 2 25.33 17.88 -1.75
C SER A 2 25.46 17.77 -0.23
N LEU A 3 24.57 18.44 0.50
CA LEU A 3 24.37 18.17 1.92
C LEU A 3 23.88 16.73 2.04
N SER A 4 24.77 15.84 2.47
CA SER A 4 24.41 14.50 2.93
C SER A 4 23.60 14.64 4.21
N THR A 5 22.29 14.81 4.07
CA THR A 5 21.34 14.59 5.17
C THR A 5 21.41 13.11 5.51
N LYS A 6 22.21 12.77 6.52
CA LYS A 6 22.33 11.40 7.05
C LYS A 6 20.93 10.88 7.35
N GLN A 7 20.49 9.88 6.58
CA GLN A 7 19.23 9.20 6.81
C GLN A 7 19.29 8.51 8.17
N LYS A 8 18.33 8.78 9.05
CA LYS A 8 18.26 8.23 10.41
C LYS A 8 16.88 7.62 10.65
N ALA A 9 16.85 6.61 11.52
CA ALA A 9 15.61 6.16 12.13
C ALA A 9 14.94 7.32 12.88
N ILE A 10 13.60 7.30 12.93
CA ILE A 10 12.81 8.33 13.60
C ILE A 10 12.37 7.81 14.97
N THR A 11 12.39 8.69 15.98
CA THR A 11 11.88 8.34 17.32
C THR A 11 10.36 8.37 17.33
N TYR A 12 9.73 7.75 18.33
CA TYR A 12 8.26 7.76 18.46
C TYR A 12 7.71 9.20 18.60
N SER A 13 8.35 10.03 19.41
CA SER A 13 7.93 11.42 19.61
C SER A 13 8.13 12.28 18.35
N ASP A 14 9.20 12.07 17.60
CA ASP A 14 9.41 12.74 16.32
C ASP A 14 8.38 12.30 15.27
N ALA A 15 8.02 11.02 15.25
CA ALA A 15 6.98 10.50 14.38
C ALA A 15 5.62 11.11 14.72
N VAL A 16 5.22 11.13 16.01
CA VAL A 16 3.98 11.80 16.45
C VAL A 16 3.98 13.27 16.02
N ARG A 17 5.07 14.00 16.24
CA ARG A 17 5.18 15.40 15.80
C ARG A 17 5.01 15.54 14.29
N ALA A 18 5.63 14.67 13.50
CA ALA A 18 5.53 14.70 12.04
C ALA A 18 4.11 14.38 11.57
N PHE A 19 3.47 13.31 12.07
CA PHE A 19 2.10 12.95 11.68
C PHE A 19 1.05 13.99 12.07
N ASN A 20 1.31 14.81 13.09
CA ASN A 20 0.41 15.89 13.51
C ASN A 20 0.77 17.25 12.89
N ALA A 21 1.77 17.33 12.03
CA ALA A 21 2.07 18.53 11.26
C ALA A 21 1.06 18.69 10.11
N SER A 22 0.51 19.90 9.94
CA SER A 22 -0.57 20.15 8.98
C SER A 22 -0.17 19.89 7.52
N ASP A 23 1.10 20.12 7.16
CA ASP A 23 1.64 19.81 5.83
C ASP A 23 1.67 18.29 5.60
N VAL A 24 2.11 17.52 6.58
CA VAL A 24 2.13 16.05 6.50
C VAL A 24 0.72 15.46 6.45
N GLN A 25 -0.21 15.99 7.24
CA GLN A 25 -1.62 15.57 7.20
C GLN A 25 -2.23 15.77 5.81
N ALA A 26 -2.03 16.96 5.23
CA ALA A 26 -2.54 17.27 3.89
C ALA A 26 -1.88 16.42 2.80
N ASP A 27 -0.56 16.21 2.88
CA ASP A 27 0.19 15.39 1.93
C ASP A 27 -0.29 13.91 1.98
N LEU A 28 -0.54 13.37 3.17
CA LEU A 28 -1.05 12.00 3.35
C LEU A 28 -2.50 11.84 2.88
N ASP A 29 -3.35 12.81 3.18
CA ASP A 29 -4.73 12.87 2.73
C ASP A 29 -4.81 12.88 1.19
N ASP A 30 -4.03 13.75 0.53
CA ASP A 30 -3.94 13.77 -0.93
C ASP A 30 -3.38 12.45 -1.47
N ALA A 31 -2.31 11.91 -0.89
CA ALA A 31 -1.70 10.68 -1.38
C ALA A 31 -2.66 9.48 -1.32
N CYS A 32 -3.40 9.33 -0.22
CA CYS A 32 -4.46 8.32 -0.09
C CYS A 32 -5.59 8.52 -1.10
N ARG A 33 -6.01 9.77 -1.33
CA ARG A 33 -7.01 10.10 -2.35
C ARG A 33 -6.51 9.78 -3.76
N GLN A 34 -5.27 10.17 -4.11
CA GLN A 34 -4.68 9.88 -5.42
C GLN A 34 -4.49 8.39 -5.64
N LEU A 35 -4.12 7.64 -4.59
CA LEU A 35 -4.03 6.18 -4.65
C LEU A 35 -5.38 5.57 -5.03
N ALA A 36 -6.44 5.95 -4.31
CA ALA A 36 -7.80 5.50 -4.57
C ALA A 36 -8.27 5.85 -5.99
N LEU A 37 -8.09 7.11 -6.41
CA LEU A 37 -8.46 7.56 -7.75
C LEU A 37 -7.69 6.84 -8.85
N SER A 38 -6.40 6.58 -8.64
CA SER A 38 -5.56 5.85 -9.60
C SER A 38 -6.01 4.39 -9.71
N ALA A 39 -6.33 3.75 -8.60
CA ALA A 39 -6.86 2.39 -8.58
C ALA A 39 -8.22 2.27 -9.27
N VAL A 40 -9.12 3.25 -9.09
CA VAL A 40 -10.42 3.29 -9.79
C VAL A 40 -10.24 3.52 -11.29
N ARG A 41 -9.34 4.42 -11.71
CA ARG A 41 -9.05 4.66 -13.14
C ARG A 41 -8.59 3.42 -13.88
N LEU A 42 -7.97 2.45 -13.20
CA LEU A 42 -7.60 1.18 -13.82
C LEU A 42 -8.83 0.43 -14.35
N LEU A 43 -10.00 0.53 -13.70
CA LEU A 43 -11.24 -0.09 -14.19
C LEU A 43 -11.67 0.44 -15.56
N ASP A 44 -11.48 1.74 -15.79
CA ASP A 44 -11.76 2.38 -17.08
C ASP A 44 -10.75 1.92 -18.14
N ASN A 45 -9.47 1.77 -17.76
CA ASN A 45 -8.43 1.25 -18.64
C ASN A 45 -8.68 -0.21 -19.04
N PHE A 46 -9.18 -1.05 -18.12
CA PHE A 46 -9.64 -2.41 -18.44
C PHE A 46 -10.72 -2.38 -19.52
N GLU A 47 -11.71 -1.50 -19.41
CA GLU A 47 -12.79 -1.38 -20.41
C GLU A 47 -12.26 -0.90 -21.77
N TYR A 48 -11.31 0.05 -21.77
CA TYR A 48 -10.67 0.51 -22.99
C TYR A 48 -9.93 -0.63 -23.72
N VAL A 49 -9.14 -1.44 -23.00
CA VAL A 49 -8.44 -2.60 -23.58
C VAL A 49 -9.42 -3.67 -24.04
N ALA A 50 -10.54 -3.88 -23.34
CA ALA A 50 -11.56 -4.85 -23.75
C ALA A 50 -12.14 -4.53 -25.15
N LYS A 51 -12.26 -3.25 -25.50
CA LYS A 51 -12.69 -2.80 -26.84
C LYS A 51 -11.64 -3.10 -27.89
N GLN A 52 -10.36 -2.87 -27.59
CA GLN A 52 -9.27 -3.19 -28.51
C GLN A 52 -9.14 -4.69 -28.74
N LEU A 53 -9.22 -5.49 -27.67
CA LEU A 53 -9.24 -6.94 -27.75
C LEU A 53 -10.41 -7.45 -28.56
N HIS A 54 -11.58 -6.83 -28.46
CA HIS A 54 -12.72 -7.21 -29.31
C HIS A 54 -12.39 -7.09 -30.80
N THR A 55 -11.78 -5.97 -31.21
CA THR A 55 -11.36 -5.76 -32.60
C THR A 55 -10.32 -6.79 -33.03
N ILE A 56 -9.36 -7.13 -32.16
CA ILE A 56 -8.33 -8.15 -32.43
C ILE A 56 -8.96 -9.55 -32.56
N ASP A 57 -9.89 -9.90 -31.67
CA ASP A 57 -10.58 -11.20 -31.66
C ASP A 57 -11.39 -11.40 -32.96
N LEU A 58 -11.98 -10.33 -33.52
CA LEU A 58 -12.69 -10.38 -34.79
C LEU A 58 -11.79 -10.67 -36.01
N LEU A 59 -10.47 -10.53 -35.87
CA LEU A 59 -9.52 -10.91 -36.93
C LEU A 59 -9.35 -12.43 -37.05
N GLY A 60 -9.80 -13.21 -36.06
CA GLY A 60 -9.77 -14.67 -36.10
C GLY A 60 -8.35 -15.28 -36.09
N LEU A 61 -7.35 -14.53 -35.62
CA LEU A 61 -5.94 -14.95 -35.64
C LEU A 61 -5.60 -15.99 -34.55
N THR A 62 -6.39 -16.05 -33.47
CA THR A 62 -6.18 -16.96 -32.32
C THR A 62 -7.48 -17.09 -31.52
N SER A 63 -7.48 -17.90 -30.44
CA SER A 63 -8.59 -17.96 -29.50
C SER A 63 -8.84 -16.59 -28.85
N PRO A 64 -10.10 -16.21 -28.60
CA PRO A 64 -10.45 -14.85 -28.19
C PRO A 64 -9.87 -14.49 -26.81
N PHE A 65 -9.23 -13.32 -26.72
CA PHE A 65 -8.62 -12.81 -25.49
C PHE A 65 -9.62 -12.05 -24.61
N LYS A 66 -10.62 -11.40 -25.20
CA LYS A 66 -11.57 -10.55 -24.49
C LYS A 66 -12.28 -11.25 -23.32
N PRO A 67 -12.75 -12.51 -23.42
CA PRO A 67 -13.43 -13.16 -22.30
C PRO A 67 -12.56 -13.29 -21.04
N GLN A 68 -11.29 -13.69 -21.22
CA GLN A 68 -10.34 -13.81 -20.11
C GLN A 68 -10.01 -12.44 -19.52
N TRP A 69 -9.85 -11.41 -20.36
CA TRP A 69 -9.64 -10.03 -19.89
C TRP A 69 -10.81 -9.49 -19.07
N ILE A 70 -12.05 -9.79 -19.45
CA ILE A 70 -13.25 -9.42 -18.68
C ILE A 70 -13.25 -10.14 -17.32
N SER A 71 -12.82 -11.40 -17.27
CA SER A 71 -12.66 -12.11 -15.99
C SER A 71 -11.64 -11.41 -15.08
N LEU A 72 -10.47 -11.04 -15.61
CA LEU A 72 -9.45 -10.29 -14.86
C LEU A 72 -9.98 -8.94 -14.37
N ARG A 73 -10.77 -8.22 -15.18
CA ARG A 73 -11.42 -6.98 -14.75
C ARG A 73 -12.36 -7.21 -13.56
N LYS A 74 -13.12 -8.31 -13.56
CA LYS A 74 -14.00 -8.68 -12.44
C LYS A 74 -13.18 -8.98 -11.19
N ASP A 75 -12.12 -9.78 -11.31
CA ASP A 75 -11.25 -10.13 -10.19
C ASP A 75 -10.56 -8.89 -9.60
N PHE A 76 -10.11 -7.95 -10.45
CA PHE A 76 -9.56 -6.67 -10.03
C PHE A 76 -10.59 -5.81 -9.28
N ARG A 77 -11.83 -5.75 -9.78
CA ARG A 77 -12.93 -5.04 -9.12
C ARG A 77 -13.18 -5.63 -7.73
N ASP A 78 -13.20 -6.95 -7.59
CA ASP A 78 -13.40 -7.60 -6.31
C ASP A 78 -12.20 -7.35 -5.38
N LEU A 79 -10.97 -7.38 -5.89
CA LEU A 79 -9.76 -7.01 -5.14
C LEU A 79 -9.84 -5.56 -4.61
N LEU A 80 -10.22 -4.61 -5.46
CA LEU A 80 -10.35 -3.20 -5.11
C LEU A 80 -11.43 -2.96 -4.05
N TRP A 81 -12.53 -3.72 -4.11
CA TRP A 81 -13.57 -3.66 -3.09
C TRP A 81 -13.09 -4.13 -1.72
N HIS A 82 -12.34 -5.24 -1.68
CA HIS A 82 -11.74 -5.73 -0.43
C HIS A 82 -10.66 -4.78 0.10
N PHE A 83 -9.89 -4.16 -0.78
CA PHE A 83 -8.92 -3.12 -0.44
C PHE A 83 -9.60 -1.92 0.25
N ARG A 84 -10.67 -1.39 -0.36
CA ARG A 84 -11.48 -0.33 0.22
C ARG A 84 -12.06 -0.71 1.59
N SER A 85 -12.61 -1.92 1.68
CA SER A 85 -13.22 -2.42 2.93
C SER A 85 -12.19 -2.54 4.05
N ASN A 86 -10.98 -3.01 3.73
CA ASN A 86 -9.86 -3.06 4.68
C ASN A 86 -9.45 -1.66 5.15
N ALA A 87 -9.34 -0.68 4.25
CA ALA A 87 -9.02 0.70 4.62
C ALA A 87 -10.01 1.25 5.66
N GLY A 88 -11.32 1.03 5.45
CA GLY A 88 -12.36 1.47 6.39
C GLY A 88 -12.31 0.74 7.73
N ILE A 89 -12.04 -0.57 7.73
CA ILE A 89 -11.86 -1.37 8.95
C ILE A 89 -10.66 -0.86 9.76
N ILE A 90 -9.53 -0.60 9.10
CA ILE A 90 -8.32 -0.08 9.74
C ILE A 90 -8.62 1.30 10.34
N SER A 91 -9.18 2.23 9.55
CA SER A 91 -9.57 3.57 10.02
C SER A 91 -10.44 3.49 11.28
N GLY A 92 -11.50 2.68 11.26
CA GLY A 92 -12.40 2.50 12.42
C GLY A 92 -11.67 1.97 13.67
N ARG A 93 -10.72 1.04 13.50
CA ARG A 93 -9.92 0.52 14.61
C ARG A 93 -8.95 1.57 15.15
N LEU A 94 -8.28 2.31 14.28
CA LEU A 94 -7.39 3.41 14.68
C LEU A 94 -8.14 4.49 15.48
N LYS A 95 -9.35 4.87 15.03
CA LYS A 95 -10.21 5.81 15.77
C LYS A 95 -10.59 5.27 17.14
N MET A 96 -11.06 4.02 17.21
CA MET A 96 -11.39 3.36 18.48
C MET A 96 -10.19 3.30 19.43
N PHE A 97 -8.99 3.04 18.89
CA PHE A 97 -7.77 3.07 19.69
C PHE A 97 -7.52 4.45 20.29
N CYS A 98 -7.60 5.51 19.47
CA CYS A 98 -7.36 6.88 19.91
C CYS A 98 -8.40 7.41 20.89
N THR A 99 -9.68 7.10 20.69
CA THR A 99 -10.79 7.73 21.43
C THR A 99 -11.24 6.92 22.63
N VAL A 100 -10.98 5.60 22.66
CA VAL A 100 -11.46 4.70 23.72
C VAL A 100 -10.31 3.99 24.41
N VAL A 101 -9.53 3.20 23.65
CA VAL A 101 -8.56 2.26 24.25
C VAL A 101 -7.42 3.00 24.94
N LEU A 102 -6.77 3.93 24.23
CA LEU A 102 -5.61 4.65 24.73
C LEU A 102 -5.96 5.57 25.91
N PRO A 103 -7.05 6.37 25.87
CA PRO A 103 -7.48 7.15 27.03
C PRO A 103 -7.85 6.28 28.23
N LEU A 104 -8.49 5.13 28.02
CA LEU A 104 -8.83 4.20 29.10
C LEU A 104 -7.56 3.63 29.76
N ALA A 105 -6.57 3.24 28.96
CA ALA A 105 -5.29 2.73 29.44
C ALA A 105 -4.49 3.78 30.22
N ALA A 106 -4.50 5.04 29.78
CA ALA A 106 -3.75 6.15 30.37
C ALA A 106 -4.32 6.69 31.69
N ARG A 107 -5.59 6.38 32.03
CA ARG A 107 -6.22 6.86 33.28
C ARG A 107 -5.47 6.34 34.51
N ASN A 108 -5.40 7.15 35.57
CA ASN A 108 -4.91 6.69 36.86
C ASN A 108 -5.81 5.57 37.42
N SER A 109 -5.22 4.50 37.97
CA SER A 109 -5.97 3.37 38.51
C SER A 109 -6.51 3.74 39.90
N GLY A 110 -7.79 4.09 39.99
CA GLY A 110 -8.47 4.36 41.26
C GLY A 110 -8.81 3.13 42.11
N GLY A 111 -8.45 1.92 41.66
CA GLY A 111 -8.65 0.64 42.36
C GLY A 111 -8.48 -0.58 41.45
N SER A 112 -8.45 -1.80 42.02
CA SER A 112 -8.22 -3.07 41.30
C SER A 112 -9.27 -3.37 40.22
N ARG A 113 -10.56 -3.11 40.49
CA ARG A 113 -11.65 -3.34 39.52
C ARG A 113 -11.52 -2.50 38.25
N SER A 114 -11.02 -1.26 38.37
CA SER A 114 -10.75 -0.38 37.22
C SER A 114 -9.53 -0.85 36.42
N HIS A 115 -8.59 -1.55 37.06
CA HIS A 115 -7.41 -2.09 36.39
C HIS A 115 -7.74 -3.32 35.54
N ASP A 116 -8.55 -4.24 36.07
CA ASP A 116 -9.00 -5.44 35.34
C ASP A 116 -9.82 -5.07 34.09
N GLU A 117 -10.66 -4.03 34.18
CA GLU A 117 -11.42 -3.51 33.05
C GLU A 117 -10.50 -3.02 31.91
N LYS A 118 -9.44 -2.27 32.23
CA LYS A 118 -8.46 -1.80 31.22
C LYS A 118 -7.83 -2.97 30.48
N ILE A 119 -7.39 -3.99 31.22
CA ILE A 119 -6.76 -5.18 30.65
C ILE A 119 -7.77 -5.95 29.78
N GLN A 120 -9.01 -6.10 30.24
CA GLN A 120 -10.05 -6.80 29.48
C GLN A 120 -10.38 -6.09 28.17
N VAL A 121 -10.59 -4.77 28.21
CA VAL A 121 -10.89 -3.97 27.00
C VAL A 121 -9.72 -4.03 26.02
N LEU A 122 -8.47 -3.88 26.50
CA LEU A 122 -7.30 -3.95 25.65
C LEU A 122 -7.14 -5.33 24.99
N ARG A 123 -7.32 -6.42 25.74
CA ARG A 123 -7.25 -7.79 25.18
C ARG A 123 -8.33 -8.03 24.14
N SER A 124 -9.56 -7.58 24.39
CA SER A 124 -10.65 -7.67 23.42
C SER A 124 -10.32 -6.90 22.14
N TYR A 125 -9.82 -5.67 22.28
CA TYR A 125 -9.38 -4.86 21.15
C TYR A 125 -8.26 -5.53 20.36
N MET A 126 -7.24 -6.08 21.04
CA MET A 126 -6.12 -6.80 20.42
C MET A 126 -6.60 -8.03 19.66
N SER A 127 -7.49 -8.83 20.24
CA SER A 127 -8.03 -10.04 19.59
C SER A 127 -8.72 -9.68 18.28
N ILE A 128 -9.65 -8.71 18.30
CA ILE A 128 -10.39 -8.37 17.08
C ILE A 128 -9.50 -7.67 16.06
N SER A 129 -8.53 -6.87 16.51
CA SER A 129 -7.54 -6.25 15.62
C SER A 129 -6.64 -7.29 14.95
N ALA A 130 -6.30 -8.40 15.64
CA ALA A 130 -5.55 -9.50 15.06
C ALA A 130 -6.33 -10.22 13.96
N ASP A 131 -7.64 -10.42 14.15
CA ASP A 131 -8.52 -11.00 13.12
C ASP A 131 -8.56 -10.11 11.87
N HIS A 132 -8.72 -8.80 12.04
CA HIS A 132 -8.68 -7.85 10.93
C HIS A 132 -7.31 -7.78 10.24
N ALA A 133 -6.22 -7.84 11.01
CA ALA A 133 -4.88 -7.94 10.45
C ALA A 133 -4.69 -9.23 9.62
N ALA A 134 -5.30 -10.35 10.03
CA ALA A 134 -5.31 -11.58 9.25
C ALA A 134 -6.10 -11.42 7.93
N LEU A 135 -7.23 -10.69 7.94
CA LEU A 135 -7.96 -10.34 6.71
C LEU A 135 -7.08 -9.51 5.75
N THR A 136 -6.31 -8.56 6.25
CA THR A 136 -5.34 -7.80 5.42
C THR A 136 -4.27 -8.72 4.83
N ARG A 137 -3.75 -9.70 5.58
CA ARG A 137 -2.80 -10.70 5.04
C ARG A 137 -3.43 -11.58 3.96
N ASN A 138 -4.69 -11.97 4.12
CA ASN A 138 -5.42 -12.70 3.08
C ASN A 138 -5.59 -11.85 1.81
N LEU A 139 -5.88 -10.56 1.97
CA LEU A 139 -5.96 -9.61 0.86
C LEU A 139 -4.63 -9.49 0.11
N VAL A 140 -3.51 -9.44 0.81
CA VAL A 140 -2.16 -9.50 0.22
C VAL A 140 -1.96 -10.77 -0.61
N GLY A 141 -2.39 -11.92 -0.09
CA GLY A 141 -2.37 -13.19 -0.83
C GLY A 141 -3.20 -13.14 -2.10
N ASN A 142 -4.38 -12.50 -2.06
CA ASN A 142 -5.24 -12.32 -3.23
C ASN A 142 -4.62 -11.37 -4.26
N ALA A 143 -3.99 -10.27 -3.81
CA ALA A 143 -3.27 -9.36 -4.69
C ALA A 143 -2.11 -10.07 -5.41
N ILE A 144 -1.30 -10.87 -4.71
CA ILE A 144 -0.21 -11.64 -5.33
C ILE A 144 -0.75 -12.58 -6.42
N LYS A 145 -1.85 -13.29 -6.14
CA LYS A 145 -2.48 -14.19 -7.12
C LYS A 145 -2.98 -13.41 -8.34
N PHE A 146 -3.64 -12.27 -8.11
CA PHE A 146 -4.14 -11.42 -9.17
C PHE A 146 -3.00 -10.89 -10.05
N ASN A 147 -1.95 -10.32 -9.46
CA ASN A 147 -0.77 -9.82 -10.17
C ASN A 147 -0.17 -10.90 -11.07
N HIS A 148 -0.07 -12.12 -10.54
CA HIS A 148 0.43 -13.27 -11.30
C HIS A 148 -0.45 -13.59 -12.51
N SER A 149 -1.78 -13.65 -12.32
CA SER A 149 -2.73 -13.93 -13.39
C SER A 149 -2.75 -12.83 -14.46
N LEU A 150 -2.71 -11.56 -14.05
CA LEU A 150 -2.66 -10.42 -14.96
C LEU A 150 -1.35 -10.40 -15.77
N ASN A 151 -0.22 -10.67 -15.13
CA ASN A 151 1.08 -10.73 -15.79
C ASN A 151 1.18 -11.93 -16.73
N ALA A 152 0.65 -13.10 -16.35
CA ALA A 152 0.58 -14.28 -17.22
C ALA A 152 -0.22 -13.99 -18.50
N PHE A 153 -1.39 -13.36 -18.37
CA PHE A 153 -2.17 -12.91 -19.52
C PHE A 153 -1.39 -11.94 -20.42
N HIS A 154 -0.71 -10.95 -19.81
CA HIS A 154 0.13 -10.00 -20.53
C HIS A 154 1.25 -10.69 -21.32
N LEU A 155 1.92 -11.70 -20.73
CA LEU A 155 2.97 -12.47 -21.39
C LEU A 155 2.43 -13.29 -22.57
N ASP A 156 1.27 -13.92 -22.42
CA ASP A 156 0.65 -14.67 -23.51
C ASP A 156 0.21 -13.76 -24.65
N PHE A 157 -0.38 -12.60 -24.33
CA PHE A 157 -0.68 -11.58 -25.33
C PHE A 157 0.59 -11.04 -25.99
N SER A 158 1.68 -10.87 -25.22
CA SER A 158 2.98 -10.44 -25.76
C SER A 158 3.57 -11.45 -26.75
N LYS A 159 3.40 -12.75 -26.51
CA LYS A 159 3.83 -13.80 -27.46
C LYS A 159 3.01 -13.70 -28.76
N PHE A 160 1.69 -13.57 -28.64
CA PHE A 160 0.80 -13.37 -29.79
C PHE A 160 1.17 -12.12 -30.59
N ALA A 161 1.36 -10.98 -29.92
CA ALA A 161 1.75 -9.73 -30.54
C ALA A 161 3.10 -9.87 -31.28
N SER A 162 4.04 -10.65 -30.74
CA SER A 162 5.33 -10.89 -31.38
C SER A 162 5.28 -11.62 -32.71
N GLN A 163 4.23 -12.42 -32.93
CA GLN A 163 4.02 -13.17 -34.16
C GLN A 163 3.28 -12.34 -35.22
N ASN A 164 2.44 -11.39 -34.78
CA ASN A 164 1.51 -10.67 -35.66
C ASN A 164 1.86 -9.19 -35.87
N ALA A 165 2.72 -8.61 -35.03
CA ALA A 165 3.16 -7.22 -35.10
C ALA A 165 4.66 -7.10 -34.75
N PRO A 166 5.58 -7.36 -35.70
CA PRO A 166 7.02 -7.50 -35.40
C PRO A 166 7.73 -6.17 -35.05
N SER A 167 7.07 -5.02 -35.19
CA SER A 167 7.62 -3.74 -34.74
C SER A 167 7.80 -3.69 -33.23
N CYS A 168 8.90 -3.08 -32.77
CA CYS A 168 9.16 -2.78 -31.34
C CYS A 168 9.24 -4.01 -30.42
N GLN A 169 9.47 -5.20 -30.99
CA GLN A 169 9.45 -6.45 -30.23
C GLN A 169 10.56 -6.57 -29.21
N ARG A 170 11.72 -5.96 -29.47
CA ARG A 170 12.83 -5.96 -28.51
C ARG A 170 12.46 -5.18 -27.26
N GLU A 171 11.93 -3.97 -27.46
CA GLU A 171 11.52 -3.06 -26.40
C GLU A 171 10.37 -3.66 -25.59
N MET A 172 9.38 -4.25 -26.26
CA MET A 172 8.26 -4.92 -25.58
C MET A 172 8.70 -6.14 -24.78
N ARG A 173 9.61 -6.98 -25.29
CA ARG A 173 10.15 -8.10 -24.50
C ARG A 173 10.93 -7.62 -23.27
N ALA A 174 11.72 -6.56 -23.43
CA ALA A 174 12.45 -5.96 -22.30
C ALA A 174 11.47 -5.45 -21.23
N LEU A 175 10.39 -4.77 -21.65
CA LEU A 175 9.33 -4.32 -20.75
C LEU A 175 8.64 -5.48 -20.02
N SER A 176 8.24 -6.54 -20.74
CA SER A 176 7.63 -7.74 -20.16
C SER A 176 8.54 -8.38 -19.11
N GLN A 177 9.85 -8.48 -19.37
CA GLN A 177 10.79 -9.01 -18.39
C GLN A 177 10.87 -8.14 -17.14
N LYS A 178 10.92 -6.80 -17.29
CA LYS A 178 10.95 -5.87 -16.16
C LYS A 178 9.68 -5.91 -15.33
N LEU A 179 8.51 -6.20 -15.93
CA LEU A 179 7.26 -6.41 -15.20
C LEU A 179 7.29 -7.70 -14.37
N ILE A 180 7.89 -8.78 -14.88
CA ILE A 180 8.12 -10.02 -14.09
C ILE A 180 9.05 -9.73 -12.91
N ASP A 181 10.15 -9.00 -13.15
CA ASP A 181 11.09 -8.62 -12.09
C ASP A 181 10.37 -7.79 -11.02
N LEU A 182 9.51 -6.85 -11.43
CA LEU A 182 8.71 -6.04 -10.51
C LEU A 182 7.78 -6.89 -9.65
N GLU A 183 7.01 -7.80 -10.27
CA GLU A 183 6.12 -8.73 -9.57
C GLU A 183 6.88 -9.54 -8.50
N ASN A 184 8.06 -10.03 -8.84
CA ASN A 184 8.90 -10.80 -7.93
C ASN A 184 9.37 -9.97 -6.72
N HIS A 185 9.80 -8.73 -6.93
CA HIS A 185 10.20 -7.84 -5.83
C HIS A 185 9.02 -7.49 -4.92
N ILE A 186 7.83 -7.23 -5.48
CA ILE A 186 6.60 -6.99 -4.71
C ILE A 186 6.26 -8.21 -3.86
N ARG A 187 6.34 -9.42 -4.42
CA ARG A 187 6.08 -10.67 -3.69
C ARG A 187 7.06 -10.87 -2.53
N GLN A 188 8.36 -10.61 -2.76
CA GLN A 188 9.37 -10.68 -1.71
C GLN A 188 9.12 -9.66 -0.60
N LEU A 189 8.74 -8.44 -0.98
CA LEU A 189 8.41 -7.37 -0.04
C LEU A 189 7.23 -7.73 0.86
N TYR A 190 6.13 -8.23 0.29
CA TYR A 190 4.97 -8.67 1.07
C TYR A 190 5.31 -9.80 2.04
N HIS A 191 6.11 -10.77 1.60
CA HIS A 191 6.55 -11.85 2.45
C HIS A 191 7.45 -11.35 3.59
N ALA A 192 8.36 -10.40 3.33
CA ALA A 192 9.18 -9.79 4.36
C ALA A 192 8.33 -8.99 5.37
N ASN A 193 7.43 -8.13 4.89
CA ASN A 193 6.48 -7.37 5.72
C ASN A 193 5.63 -8.30 6.61
N GLY A 194 5.21 -9.45 6.10
CA GLY A 194 4.43 -10.42 6.85
C GLY A 194 5.18 -11.11 8.00
N LYS A 195 6.52 -11.16 7.94
CA LYS A 195 7.38 -11.79 8.96
C LYS A 195 7.85 -10.83 10.04
N CYS A 196 7.73 -9.53 9.81
CA CYS A 196 8.19 -8.53 10.75
C CYS A 196 7.24 -8.38 11.95
N THR A 197 7.60 -9.02 13.06
CA THR A 197 6.95 -8.84 14.37
C THR A 197 7.77 -7.85 15.19
N GLY A 198 7.15 -6.83 15.79
CA GLY A 198 7.86 -5.88 16.67
C GLY A 198 8.43 -4.63 15.98
N LEU A 199 7.85 -4.16 14.88
CA LEU A 199 8.49 -3.09 14.10
C LEU A 199 8.46 -1.73 14.78
N ASP A 200 9.65 -1.12 14.80
CA ASP A 200 9.85 0.27 15.18
C ASP A 200 8.93 1.23 14.40
N VAL A 201 8.57 2.34 15.04
CA VAL A 201 7.74 3.41 14.47
C VAL A 201 8.27 3.92 13.11
N THR A 202 9.56 3.78 12.86
CA THR A 202 10.20 4.10 11.58
C THR A 202 9.55 3.38 10.41
N HIS A 203 9.08 2.14 10.54
CA HIS A 203 8.44 1.45 9.42
C HIS A 203 7.10 2.10 9.04
N LEU A 204 6.24 2.43 10.02
CA LEU A 204 4.97 3.12 9.75
C LEU A 204 5.24 4.48 9.10
N ALA A 205 6.16 5.26 9.67
CA ALA A 205 6.53 6.56 9.13
C ALA A 205 7.10 6.45 7.70
N PHE A 206 7.96 5.46 7.45
CA PHE A 206 8.52 5.18 6.13
C PHE A 206 7.42 4.86 5.11
N SER A 207 6.51 3.94 5.42
CA SER A 207 5.44 3.53 4.51
C SER A 207 4.48 4.69 4.18
N ALA A 208 4.13 5.49 5.19
CA ALA A 208 3.28 6.67 5.02
C ALA A 208 3.96 7.76 4.15
N PHE A 209 5.23 8.06 4.42
CA PHE A 209 5.98 9.07 3.65
C PHE A 209 6.33 8.58 2.24
N ARG A 210 6.55 7.28 2.05
CA ARG A 210 6.72 6.69 0.71
C ARG A 210 5.46 6.88 -0.12
N LEU A 211 4.28 6.60 0.43
CA LEU A 211 3.01 6.85 -0.25
C LEU A 211 2.85 8.33 -0.65
N SER A 212 3.23 9.25 0.25
CA SER A 212 3.20 10.70 -0.03
C SER A 212 4.21 11.13 -1.08
N GLY A 213 5.39 10.50 -1.09
CA GLY A 213 6.47 10.78 -2.04
C GLY A 213 6.17 10.30 -3.47
N THR A 214 5.26 9.35 -3.65
CA THR A 214 4.90 8.79 -4.95
C THR A 214 3.72 9.52 -5.63
N SER A 215 3.02 10.42 -4.93
CA SER A 215 1.98 11.28 -5.51
C SER A 215 2.60 12.30 -6.49
N THR A 216 2.15 12.26 -7.75
CA THR A 216 2.74 13.02 -8.89
C THR A 216 2.44 14.52 -8.87
N ARG A 217 1.57 15.01 -7.98
CA ARG A 217 1.23 16.43 -7.86
C ARG A 217 1.28 16.86 -6.40
N LYS A 218 2.46 17.30 -5.94
CA LYS A 218 2.59 17.95 -4.63
C LYS A 218 1.90 19.31 -4.66
N THR A 219 0.79 19.45 -3.94
CA THR A 219 0.14 20.74 -3.66
C THR A 219 0.94 21.58 -2.65
N SER A 220 1.81 20.95 -1.85
CA SER A 220 2.66 21.60 -0.86
C SER A 220 4.13 21.16 -0.97
N ARG A 221 5.07 22.09 -0.78
CA ARG A 221 6.48 21.77 -0.50
C ARG A 221 6.62 21.51 1.02
N GLY A 222 5.99 20.46 1.53
CA GLY A 222 6.09 20.07 2.94
C GLY A 222 7.54 19.76 3.34
N ARG A 223 7.96 20.18 4.53
CA ARG A 223 9.36 20.03 5.01
C ARG A 223 9.76 18.56 5.16
N TYR A 224 8.78 17.70 5.40
CA TYR A 224 8.96 16.26 5.62
C TYR A 224 8.90 15.44 4.34
N SER A 225 8.45 16.02 3.22
CA SER A 225 8.39 15.35 1.91
C SER A 225 9.78 15.02 1.32
N HIS A 226 10.86 15.47 1.98
CA HIS A 226 12.26 15.19 1.68
C HIS A 226 12.97 14.36 2.76
N GLN A 227 12.31 14.02 3.86
CA GLN A 227 12.91 13.22 4.92
C GLN A 227 12.97 11.76 4.44
N ARG A 228 14.05 11.41 3.75
CA ARG A 228 14.35 10.01 3.43
C ARG A 228 14.65 9.29 4.74
N LEU A 229 13.61 8.70 5.32
CA LEU A 229 13.78 7.72 6.39
C LEU A 229 14.50 6.52 5.81
N ALA A 230 15.46 6.00 6.55
CA ALA A 230 16.14 4.79 6.17
C ALA A 230 15.85 3.71 7.21
N LEU A 231 15.49 2.54 6.70
CA LEU A 231 15.14 1.35 7.46
C LEU A 231 16.44 0.66 7.94
N ASN A 232 17.27 1.40 8.67
CA ASN A 232 18.65 0.99 9.01
C ASN A 232 18.76 0.27 10.37
N ILE A 233 17.63 0.11 11.06
CA ILE A 233 17.53 -0.65 12.30
C ILE A 233 17.71 -2.14 11.95
N PRO A 234 18.47 -2.94 12.72
CA PRO A 234 18.78 -4.33 12.38
C PRO A 234 17.59 -5.16 11.86
N ASP A 235 16.42 -5.02 12.49
CA ASP A 235 15.20 -5.75 12.14
C ASP A 235 14.51 -5.26 10.84
N LEU A 236 14.89 -4.07 10.36
CA LEU A 236 14.33 -3.38 9.20
C LEU A 236 15.30 -3.29 8.01
N VAL A 237 16.59 -3.59 8.18
CA VAL A 237 17.60 -3.49 7.12
C VAL A 237 17.25 -4.33 5.90
N SER A 238 16.78 -5.56 6.10
CA SER A 238 16.37 -6.45 5.02
C SER A 238 15.20 -5.87 4.23
N LEU A 239 14.21 -5.31 4.94
CA LEU A 239 13.05 -4.67 4.36
C LEU A 239 13.43 -3.38 3.61
N GLY A 240 14.34 -2.58 4.16
CA GLY A 240 14.92 -1.40 3.49
C GLY A 240 15.50 -1.74 2.12
N ARG A 241 16.34 -2.78 2.05
CA ARG A 241 16.92 -3.23 0.77
C ARG A 241 15.85 -3.68 -0.23
N LEU A 242 14.79 -4.34 0.22
CA LEU A 242 13.69 -4.75 -0.66
C LEU A 242 12.93 -3.54 -1.23
N TYR A 243 12.68 -2.50 -0.44
CA TYR A 243 12.10 -1.26 -0.94
C TYR A 243 13.03 -0.54 -1.93
N GLU A 244 14.34 -0.50 -1.65
CA GLU A 244 15.33 0.08 -2.59
C GLU A 244 15.35 -0.68 -3.93
N GLN A 245 15.35 -2.01 -3.89
CA GLN A 245 15.27 -2.84 -5.08
C GLN A 245 13.96 -2.60 -5.85
N LEU A 246 12.84 -2.54 -5.13
CA LEU A 246 11.54 -2.25 -5.74
C LEU A 246 11.52 -0.88 -6.44
N ASP A 247 12.05 0.17 -5.80
CA ASP A 247 12.11 1.51 -6.39
C ASP A 247 13.07 1.57 -7.59
N LEU A 248 14.19 0.84 -7.56
CA LEU A 248 15.07 0.68 -8.72
C LEU A 248 14.35 -0.01 -9.88
N THR A 249 13.74 -1.17 -9.63
CA THR A 249 13.00 -1.91 -10.66
C THR A 249 11.82 -1.09 -11.21
N ARG A 250 11.11 -0.34 -10.36
CA ARG A 250 10.06 0.59 -10.80
C ARG A 250 10.58 1.62 -11.79
N ASN A 251 11.74 2.21 -11.54
CA ASN A 251 12.35 3.17 -12.47
C ASN A 251 12.76 2.51 -13.79
N GLU A 252 13.29 1.29 -13.73
CA GLU A 252 13.63 0.52 -14.93
C GLU A 252 12.39 0.17 -15.77
N VAL A 253 11.28 -0.21 -15.14
CA VAL A 253 10.00 -0.45 -15.83
C VAL A 253 9.51 0.83 -16.48
N ALA A 254 9.50 1.96 -15.76
CA ALA A 254 9.06 3.24 -16.31
C ALA A 254 9.89 3.65 -17.54
N HIS A 255 11.21 3.47 -17.49
CA HIS A 255 12.09 3.72 -18.64
C HIS A 255 11.82 2.76 -19.81
N ALA A 256 11.64 1.46 -19.54
CA ALA A 256 11.31 0.48 -20.58
C ALA A 256 9.94 0.77 -21.22
N GLN A 257 8.96 1.20 -20.43
CA GLN A 257 7.63 1.57 -20.88
C GLN A 257 7.67 2.82 -21.76
N TYR A 258 8.41 3.86 -21.35
CA TYR A 258 8.64 5.04 -22.18
C TYR A 258 9.29 4.67 -23.52
N THR A 259 10.33 3.83 -23.48
CA THR A 259 11.04 3.36 -24.69
C THR A 259 10.08 2.62 -25.62
N ALA A 260 9.27 1.69 -25.09
CA ALA A 260 8.26 0.98 -25.84
C ALA A 260 7.21 1.92 -26.47
N GLN A 261 6.75 2.93 -25.73
CA GLN A 261 5.78 3.92 -26.21
C GLN A 261 6.33 4.80 -27.33
N VAL A 262 7.61 5.19 -27.26
CA VAL A 262 8.26 6.04 -28.28
C VAL A 262 8.52 5.26 -29.57
N CYS A 263 8.92 4.00 -29.46
CA CYS A 263 9.14 3.15 -30.62
C CYS A 263 7.83 2.82 -31.35
N HIS A 264 6.70 2.81 -30.64
CA HIS A 264 5.38 2.43 -31.15
C HIS A 264 4.76 3.45 -32.11
N ARG A 265 4.23 2.96 -33.25
CA ARG A 265 3.33 3.74 -34.14
C ARG A 265 1.89 3.47 -33.72
N LYS A 266 1.19 4.47 -33.17
CA LYS A 266 -0.20 4.41 -32.66
C LYS A 266 -1.28 3.87 -33.63
N THR A 267 -0.93 3.53 -34.87
CA THR A 267 -1.84 3.04 -35.90
C THR A 267 -2.12 1.54 -35.84
N ASP A 268 -1.29 0.75 -35.15
CA ASP A 268 -1.54 -0.70 -35.01
C ASP A 268 -2.26 -1.02 -33.69
N ALA A 269 -3.40 -1.72 -33.80
CA ALA A 269 -4.27 -2.08 -32.69
C ALA A 269 -3.62 -3.10 -31.74
N ILE A 270 -2.82 -4.05 -32.27
CA ILE A 270 -2.20 -5.11 -31.47
C ILE A 270 -1.13 -4.51 -30.54
N THR A 271 -0.23 -3.72 -31.10
CA THR A 271 0.82 -3.04 -30.34
C THR A 271 0.25 -1.97 -29.39
N THR A 272 -0.79 -1.23 -29.80
CA THR A 272 -1.48 -0.30 -28.89
C THR A 272 -2.11 -1.02 -27.69
N ALA A 273 -2.76 -2.16 -27.92
CA ALA A 273 -3.30 -2.99 -26.84
C ALA A 273 -2.20 -3.50 -25.92
N GLN A 274 -1.09 -3.98 -26.48
CA GLN A 274 0.04 -4.48 -25.70
C GLN A 274 0.65 -3.41 -24.79
N THR A 275 0.91 -2.21 -25.32
CA THR A 275 1.46 -1.10 -24.53
C THR A 275 0.49 -0.60 -23.46
N THR A 276 -0.81 -0.58 -23.77
CA THR A 276 -1.84 -0.19 -22.79
C THR A 276 -1.96 -1.23 -21.69
N MET A 277 -1.94 -2.52 -22.02
CA MET A 277 -1.91 -3.60 -21.03
C MET A 277 -0.68 -3.54 -20.14
N SER A 278 0.52 -3.31 -20.70
CA SER A 278 1.73 -3.11 -19.89
C SER A 278 1.60 -1.97 -18.88
N THR A 279 0.92 -0.89 -19.29
CA THR A 279 0.64 0.25 -18.40
C THR A 279 -0.29 -0.16 -17.27
N ILE A 280 -1.37 -0.90 -17.57
CA ILE A 280 -2.29 -1.42 -16.56
C ILE A 280 -1.57 -2.35 -15.57
N VAL A 281 -0.77 -3.28 -16.07
CA VAL A 281 0.00 -4.23 -15.24
C VAL A 281 0.91 -3.47 -14.27
N PHE A 282 1.64 -2.47 -14.78
CA PHE A 282 2.53 -1.65 -13.96
C PHE A 282 1.78 -0.83 -12.90
N ASP A 283 0.77 -0.07 -13.34
CA ASP A 283 0.02 0.85 -12.48
C ASP A 283 -0.73 0.10 -11.37
N GLU A 284 -1.30 -1.06 -11.71
CA GLU A 284 -1.98 -1.93 -10.76
C GLU A 284 -1.02 -2.45 -9.68
N MET A 285 0.10 -3.03 -10.08
CA MET A 285 1.10 -3.57 -9.17
C MET A 285 1.59 -2.52 -8.16
N ILE A 286 1.91 -1.30 -8.64
CA ILE A 286 2.43 -0.22 -7.79
C ILE A 286 1.34 0.36 -6.87
N ALA A 287 0.12 0.54 -7.36
CA ALA A 287 -0.98 1.08 -6.57
C ALA A 287 -1.35 0.12 -5.42
N ILE A 288 -1.59 -1.16 -5.74
CA ILE A 288 -1.98 -2.14 -4.72
C ILE A 288 -0.83 -2.37 -3.72
N GLU A 289 0.42 -2.42 -4.17
CA GLU A 289 1.59 -2.52 -3.27
C GLU A 289 1.68 -1.37 -2.28
N SER A 290 1.64 -0.14 -2.75
CA SER A 290 1.81 1.02 -1.88
C SER A 290 0.75 1.05 -0.77
N GLY A 291 -0.50 0.73 -1.10
CA GLY A 291 -1.59 0.70 -0.13
C GLY A 291 -1.50 -0.47 0.87
N LEU A 292 -1.21 -1.68 0.38
CA LEU A 292 -1.14 -2.86 1.26
C LEU A 292 0.09 -2.82 2.17
N SER A 293 1.23 -2.30 1.70
CA SER A 293 2.41 -2.05 2.54
C SER A 293 2.11 -1.07 3.68
N LEU A 294 1.34 -0.01 3.41
CA LEU A 294 0.85 0.89 4.45
C LEU A 294 -0.04 0.14 5.47
N PHE A 295 -1.03 -0.63 5.00
CA PHE A 295 -1.94 -1.37 5.91
C PHE A 295 -1.17 -2.34 6.83
N LEU A 296 -0.21 -3.09 6.28
CA LEU A 296 0.62 -4.01 7.05
C LEU A 296 1.46 -3.26 8.10
N SER A 297 2.04 -2.10 7.74
CA SER A 297 2.82 -1.29 8.67
C SER A 297 1.98 -0.74 9.83
N ILE A 298 0.73 -0.32 9.55
CA ILE A 298 -0.22 0.15 10.57
C ILE A 298 -0.54 -0.96 11.55
N TRP A 299 -0.91 -2.16 11.05
CA TRP A 299 -1.23 -3.29 11.92
C TRP A 299 -0.04 -3.70 12.79
N SER A 300 1.16 -3.75 12.21
CA SER A 300 2.37 -4.10 12.94
C SER A 300 2.62 -3.11 14.10
N ARG A 301 2.59 -1.80 13.84
CA ARG A 301 2.80 -0.79 14.88
C ARG A 301 1.69 -0.78 15.93
N LEU A 302 0.42 -0.88 15.52
CA LEU A 302 -0.72 -0.95 16.44
C LEU A 302 -0.64 -2.17 17.38
N GLN A 303 -0.27 -3.34 16.83
CA GLN A 303 -0.08 -4.54 17.63
C GLN A 303 1.04 -4.35 18.66
N CYS A 304 2.15 -3.71 18.26
CA CYS A 304 3.26 -3.41 19.17
C CYS A 304 2.81 -2.46 20.30
N ASP A 305 2.19 -1.32 19.96
CA ASP A 305 1.70 -0.37 20.96
C ASP A 305 0.72 -1.03 21.95
N CYS A 306 -0.19 -1.87 21.47
CA CYS A 306 -1.10 -2.61 22.34
C CYS A 306 -0.37 -3.59 23.25
N THR A 307 0.66 -4.26 22.74
CA THR A 307 1.46 -5.23 23.51
C THR A 307 2.27 -4.53 24.59
N ASP A 308 2.91 -3.41 24.26
CA ASP A 308 3.68 -2.59 25.20
C ASP A 308 2.77 -2.09 26.33
N ILE A 309 1.57 -1.58 26.00
CA ILE A 309 0.57 -1.16 26.99
C ILE A 309 0.11 -2.34 27.84
N LEU A 310 -0.16 -3.49 27.25
CA LEU A 310 -0.63 -4.66 28.01
C LEU A 310 0.44 -5.14 28.99
N GLN A 311 1.71 -5.21 28.58
CA GLN A 311 2.82 -5.59 29.44
C GLN A 311 3.02 -4.62 30.59
N TRP A 312 2.95 -3.31 30.31
CA TRP A 312 3.02 -2.25 31.31
C TRP A 312 1.89 -2.35 32.34
N LEU A 313 0.64 -2.58 31.88
CA LEU A 313 -0.50 -2.75 32.78
C LEU A 313 -0.35 -4.02 33.65
N GLN A 314 0.02 -5.15 33.07
CA GLN A 314 0.07 -6.42 33.80
C GLN A 314 1.22 -6.50 34.80
N ASN A 315 2.39 -5.95 34.44
CA ASN A 315 3.62 -6.13 35.22
C ASN A 315 4.37 -4.79 35.39
N PRO A 316 3.79 -3.81 36.09
CA PRO A 316 4.37 -2.47 36.20
C PRO A 316 5.73 -2.44 36.91
N ARG A 317 6.07 -3.49 37.69
CA ARG A 317 7.39 -3.63 38.33
C ARG A 317 8.48 -4.09 37.35
N SER A 318 8.11 -4.93 36.38
CA SER A 318 9.04 -5.47 35.38
C SER A 318 9.12 -4.56 34.15
N HIS A 319 8.09 -3.75 33.91
CA HIS A 319 8.02 -2.74 32.86
C HIS A 319 7.68 -1.38 33.48
N PRO A 320 8.65 -0.72 34.16
CA PRO A 320 8.40 0.56 34.83
C PRO A 320 8.24 1.72 33.84
N GLU A 321 8.76 1.57 32.62
CA GLU A 321 8.68 2.60 31.59
C GLU A 321 7.27 2.69 31.01
N VAL A 322 6.74 3.91 30.99
CA VAL A 322 5.43 4.19 30.40
C VAL A 322 5.52 4.02 28.87
N PRO A 323 4.63 3.24 28.23
CA PRO A 323 4.62 3.08 26.79
C PRO A 323 4.56 4.41 26.03
N HIS A 324 5.33 4.55 24.95
CA HIS A 324 5.41 5.80 24.18
C HIS A 324 4.06 6.31 23.66
N ALA A 325 3.13 5.41 23.33
CA ALA A 325 1.77 5.78 22.94
C ALA A 325 1.02 6.52 24.05
N ILE A 326 1.20 6.10 25.31
CA ILE A 326 0.60 6.75 26.48
C ILE A 326 1.29 8.09 26.74
N ILE A 327 2.63 8.13 26.71
CA ILE A 327 3.40 9.38 26.88
C ILE A 327 2.92 10.44 25.88
N SER A 328 2.83 10.07 24.60
CA SER A 328 2.42 10.99 23.53
C SER A 328 1.00 11.54 23.72
N LEU A 329 0.07 10.69 24.20
CA LEU A 329 -1.28 11.12 24.55
C LEU A 329 -1.28 12.11 25.72
N LEU A 330 -0.49 11.84 26.77
CA LEU A 330 -0.46 12.67 27.98
C LEU A 330 0.23 14.02 27.75
N ASP A 331 1.30 14.05 26.95
CA ASP A 331 2.12 15.25 26.75
C ASP A 331 1.47 16.28 25.81
N GLY A 332 0.60 15.85 24.90
CA GLY A 332 0.01 16.76 23.91
C GLY A 332 -1.32 16.34 23.31
N GLY A 333 -1.94 15.25 23.77
CA GLY A 333 -3.19 14.73 23.17
C GLY A 333 -3.02 14.17 21.75
N HIS A 334 -1.78 14.08 21.26
CA HIS A 334 -1.46 13.70 19.90
C HIS A 334 -1.10 12.22 19.80
N THR A 335 -1.49 11.58 18.70
CA THR A 335 -1.17 10.18 18.41
C THR A 335 -0.68 10.04 16.97
N LEU A 336 -0.07 8.89 16.65
CA LEU A 336 0.27 8.53 15.27
C LEU A 336 -0.99 8.24 14.43
N TYR A 337 -2.04 7.76 15.08
CA TYR A 337 -3.11 7.03 14.43
C TYR A 337 -4.28 7.89 13.99
N ALA A 338 -4.49 9.07 14.59
CA ALA A 338 -5.57 9.98 14.20
C ALA A 338 -5.42 10.41 12.72
N THR A 339 -4.26 10.97 12.38
CA THR A 339 -3.93 11.35 10.99
C THR A 339 -4.03 10.18 10.02
N MET A 340 -3.59 8.98 10.43
CA MET A 340 -3.69 7.78 9.59
C MET A 340 -5.14 7.36 9.35
N ALA A 341 -5.99 7.42 10.38
CA ALA A 341 -7.42 7.16 10.22
C ALA A 341 -8.07 8.12 9.22
N ASP A 342 -7.79 9.42 9.35
CA ASP A 342 -8.37 10.44 8.46
C ASP A 342 -7.89 10.27 7.01
N ALA A 343 -6.60 9.98 6.80
CA ALA A 343 -6.07 9.70 5.47
C ALA A 343 -6.70 8.42 4.86
N LEU A 344 -6.93 7.38 5.66
CA LEU A 344 -7.61 6.16 5.20
C LEU A 344 -9.07 6.40 4.84
N ASP A 345 -9.77 7.31 5.54
CA ASP A 345 -11.12 7.72 5.14
C ASP A 345 -11.13 8.38 3.76
N SER A 346 -10.13 9.23 3.46
CA SER A 346 -9.97 9.80 2.12
C SER A 346 -9.73 8.72 1.04
N CYS A 347 -8.99 7.66 1.38
CA CYS A 347 -8.85 6.49 0.50
C CYS A 347 -10.21 5.80 0.27
N VAL A 348 -10.98 5.57 1.34
CA VAL A 348 -12.31 4.95 1.27
C VAL A 348 -13.29 5.78 0.45
N MET A 349 -13.25 7.10 0.59
CA MET A 349 -14.09 8.05 -0.16
C MET A 349 -13.68 8.12 -1.64
N GLY A 350 -12.40 7.97 -1.96
CA GLY A 350 -11.90 7.98 -3.34
C GLY A 350 -12.32 6.74 -4.14
N ILE A 351 -12.69 5.64 -3.48
CA ILE A 351 -13.24 4.43 -4.11
C ILE A 351 -14.76 4.44 -3.94
N ASP A 352 -15.46 5.09 -4.88
CA ASP A 352 -16.93 5.21 -4.84
C ASP A 352 -17.60 3.84 -5.07
N PRO A 353 -18.49 3.39 -4.14
CA PRO A 353 -19.29 2.17 -4.31
C PRO A 353 -20.08 2.08 -5.63
N SER A 354 -20.41 3.22 -6.26
CA SER A 354 -21.15 3.25 -7.53
C SER A 354 -20.42 2.54 -8.69
N HIS A 355 -19.09 2.43 -8.62
CA HIS A 355 -18.28 1.66 -9.58
C HIS A 355 -18.49 0.14 -9.48
N PHE A 356 -19.08 -0.34 -8.39
CA PHE A 356 -19.26 -1.76 -8.09
C PHE A 356 -20.72 -2.22 -8.26
N THR A 357 -21.66 -1.29 -8.37
CA THR A 357 -23.10 -1.57 -8.50
C THR A 357 -23.60 -1.63 -9.94
N LYS A 358 -22.77 -1.31 -10.94
CA LYS A 358 -23.15 -1.42 -12.35
C LYS A 358 -22.90 -2.86 -12.86
N PRO A 359 -23.93 -3.52 -13.44
CA PRO A 359 -23.84 -4.90 -13.92
C PRO A 359 -22.81 -5.07 -15.04
#